data_AF-A0A9D6NQ09-F1
#
_entry.id   AF-A0A9D6NQ09-F1
#
_cell.length_a   1.000
_cell.length_b   1.000
_cell.length_c   1.000
_cell.angle_alpha   90.00
_cell.angle_beta   90.00
_cell.angle_gamma   90.00
#
_symmetry.space_group_name_H-M   'P 1'
#
loop_
_entity.id
_entity.type
_entity.pdbx_description
1 polymer ?
#
loop_
_entity_poly.entity_id
_entity_poly.type
_entity_poly.pdbx_seq_one_letter_code
_entity_poly.pdbx_strand_id
1 'polypeptide(L)'
;MRNLLIMVYIAVFGPALAQSAPAGEVAFVSERDGNQEIYTMHPDGTDLQRLTSHPSADYDPNWNISGNQLVFVSERTGDAEIYVMSADGTNLRRLTTSPARDTSPRWSALRDLVAFESDRTGDLEIFVTTASGTPLANLSQTPGASTGAR
;
A
#
# COMPACT_ATOMS: atom_id res chain seq x y z
N MET A 1 -24.19 54.72 32.88
CA MET A 1 -23.26 53.60 33.11
C MET A 1 -23.64 52.47 32.19
N ARG A 2 -22.82 52.14 31.19
CA ARG A 2 -22.89 50.91 30.39
C ARG A 2 -21.47 50.38 30.28
N ASN A 3 -21.27 49.15 30.77
CA ASN A 3 -19.98 48.51 30.91
C ASN A 3 -19.39 48.16 29.53
N LEU A 4 -18.08 48.39 29.41
CA LEU A 4 -17.23 47.94 28.32
C LEU A 4 -16.91 46.45 28.56
N LEU A 5 -17.04 45.60 27.54
CA LEU A 5 -16.40 44.28 27.53
C LEU A 5 -15.53 44.19 26.28
N ILE A 6 -14.21 44.22 26.50
CA ILE A 6 -13.20 43.91 25.50
C ILE A 6 -13.09 42.38 25.47
N MET A 7 -13.55 41.74 24.40
CA MET A 7 -13.27 40.32 24.17
C MET A 7 -11.92 40.19 23.45
N VAL A 8 -10.93 39.67 24.17
CA VAL A 8 -9.66 39.21 23.61
C VAL A 8 -9.87 37.78 23.14
N TYR A 9 -9.81 37.53 21.83
CA TYR A 9 -9.66 36.17 21.31
C TYR A 9 -8.17 35.90 21.11
N ILE A 10 -7.60 35.09 21.99
CA ILE A 10 -6.26 34.53 21.84
C ILE A 10 -6.37 33.41 20.79
N ALA A 11 -5.68 33.56 19.66
CA ALA A 11 -5.52 32.49 18.69
C ALA A 11 -4.60 31.40 19.27
N VAL A 12 -5.07 30.15 19.29
CA VAL A 12 -4.20 28.97 19.44
C VAL A 12 -4.14 28.29 18.08
N PHE A 13 -3.01 28.46 17.39
CA PHE A 13 -2.61 27.58 16.30
C PHE A 13 -2.13 26.26 16.93
N GLY A 14 -2.90 25.19 16.81
CA GLY A 14 -2.36 23.84 16.90
C GLY A 14 -1.81 23.44 15.53
N PRO A 15 -0.66 22.73 15.44
CA PRO A 15 -0.27 22.15 14.15
C PRO A 15 -1.33 21.12 13.76
N ALA A 16 -1.97 21.29 12.60
CA ALA A 16 -2.65 20.18 11.93
C ALA A 16 -1.55 19.25 11.39
N LEU A 17 -0.97 18.46 12.28
CA LEU A 17 -0.03 17.39 11.95
C LEU A 17 -0.57 16.10 12.57
N ALA A 18 -1.42 15.41 11.81
CA ALA A 18 -1.67 14.00 11.98
C ALA A 18 -2.24 13.43 10.67
N GLN A 19 -1.42 13.39 9.62
CA GLN A 19 -1.71 12.58 8.44
C GLN A 19 -0.61 11.52 8.29
N SER A 20 -0.43 10.74 9.35
CA SER A 20 0.07 9.37 9.23
C SER A 20 -1.14 8.46 9.37
N ALA A 21 -1.24 7.38 8.59
CA ALA A 21 -2.18 6.32 8.95
C ALA A 21 -1.97 5.99 10.42
N PRO A 22 -3.01 6.05 11.27
CA PRO A 22 -2.85 5.73 12.65
C PRO A 22 -2.42 4.26 12.76
N ALA A 23 -1.45 4.01 13.64
CA ALA A 23 -1.19 2.67 14.12
C ALA A 23 -2.54 2.03 14.50
N GLY A 24 -2.93 0.98 13.78
CA GLY A 24 -4.16 0.24 14.07
C GLY A 24 -5.19 0.16 12.95
N GLU A 25 -5.04 0.81 11.79
CA GLU A 25 -6.02 0.61 10.70
C GLU A 25 -5.95 -0.78 10.06
N VAL A 26 -7.11 -1.23 9.56
CA VAL A 26 -7.24 -2.46 8.77
C VAL A 26 -7.46 -2.06 7.31
N ALA A 27 -6.62 -2.58 6.41
CA ALA A 27 -6.89 -2.53 4.97
C ALA A 27 -7.56 -3.84 4.54
N PHE A 28 -8.58 -3.75 3.69
CA PHE A 28 -9.33 -4.91 3.23
C PHE A 28 -9.94 -4.68 1.83
N VAL A 29 -10.31 -5.77 1.17
CA VAL A 29 -10.96 -5.74 -0.15
C VAL A 29 -12.47 -5.79 0.02
N SER A 30 -13.21 -4.99 -0.75
CA SER A 30 -14.66 -5.05 -0.80
C SER A 30 -15.18 -4.83 -2.22
N GLU A 31 -16.27 -5.51 -2.58
CA GLU A 31 -16.95 -5.37 -3.88
C GLU A 31 -18.18 -4.46 -3.82
N ARG A 32 -18.37 -3.73 -2.71
CA ARG A 32 -19.58 -2.97 -2.43
C ARG A 32 -19.91 -1.89 -3.48
N ASP A 33 -18.91 -1.46 -4.25
CA ASP A 33 -19.04 -0.41 -5.27
C ASP A 33 -18.87 -0.94 -6.71
N GLY A 34 -19.01 -2.26 -6.93
CA GLY A 34 -19.16 -2.87 -8.25
C GLY A 34 -17.99 -3.74 -8.73
N ASN A 35 -16.81 -3.59 -8.14
CA ASN A 35 -15.60 -4.40 -8.36
C ASN A 35 -14.77 -4.45 -7.08
N GLN A 36 -13.73 -5.28 -7.06
CA GLN A 36 -12.78 -5.34 -5.93
C GLN A 36 -12.01 -4.03 -5.82
N GLU A 37 -12.09 -3.42 -4.64
CA GLU A 37 -11.42 -2.16 -4.31
C GLU A 37 -10.84 -2.24 -2.90
N ILE A 38 -9.81 -1.42 -2.64
CA ILE A 38 -9.14 -1.32 -1.34
C ILE A 38 -9.87 -0.31 -0.46
N TYR A 39 -10.24 -0.75 0.73
CA TYR A 39 -10.81 0.09 1.79
C TYR A 39 -9.94 0.04 3.03
N THR A 40 -10.06 1.08 3.85
CA THR A 40 -9.53 1.13 5.21
C THR A 40 -10.62 1.44 6.21
N MET A 41 -10.39 1.03 7.46
CA MET A 41 -11.21 1.41 8.61
C MET A 41 -10.42 1.20 9.90
N HIS A 42 -10.90 1.79 10.99
CA HIS A 42 -10.45 1.44 12.32
C HIS A 42 -10.92 0.03 12.72
N PRO A 43 -10.23 -0.68 13.64
CA PRO A 43 -10.61 -2.04 14.04
C PRO A 43 -11.97 -2.15 14.72
N ASP A 44 -12.48 -1.04 15.26
CA ASP A 44 -13.82 -0.93 15.82
C ASP A 44 -14.91 -0.73 14.75
N GLY A 45 -14.53 -0.68 13.47
CA GLY A 45 -15.42 -0.52 12.32
C GLY A 45 -15.76 0.94 11.98
N THR A 46 -15.16 1.91 12.67
CA THR A 46 -15.34 3.34 12.36
C THR A 46 -14.36 3.82 11.30
N ASP A 47 -14.57 5.04 10.79
CA ASP A 47 -13.73 5.69 9.76
C ASP A 47 -13.51 4.84 8.50
N LEU A 48 -14.60 4.28 7.97
CA LEU A 48 -14.55 3.55 6.70
C LEU A 48 -14.20 4.50 5.55
N GLN A 49 -13.13 4.20 4.84
CA GLN A 49 -12.66 4.95 3.67
C GLN A 49 -12.40 4.02 2.49
N ARG A 50 -12.72 4.49 1.28
CA ARG A 50 -12.37 3.82 0.02
C ARG A 50 -11.09 4.46 -0.52
N LEU A 51 -10.03 3.68 -0.70
CA LEU A 51 -8.74 4.19 -1.18
C LEU A 51 -8.56 4.08 -2.70
N THR A 52 -9.20 3.12 -3.36
CA THR A 52 -9.13 2.94 -4.82
C THR A 52 -10.50 3.02 -5.48
N SER A 53 -10.56 3.47 -6.73
CA SER A 53 -11.82 3.63 -7.47
C SER A 53 -11.70 3.35 -8.97
N HIS A 54 -10.78 2.46 -9.35
CA HIS A 54 -10.54 2.16 -10.76
C HIS A 54 -11.56 1.14 -11.27
N PRO A 55 -12.01 1.19 -12.54
CA PRO A 55 -12.91 0.16 -13.10
C PRO A 55 -12.38 -1.28 -13.15
N SER A 56 -11.10 -1.50 -12.80
CA SER A 56 -10.44 -2.82 -12.79
C SER A 56 -10.24 -3.26 -11.34
N ALA A 57 -10.06 -4.56 -11.10
CA ALA A 57 -9.88 -5.06 -9.75
C ALA A 57 -8.59 -4.54 -9.09
N ASP A 58 -8.73 -4.09 -7.84
CA ASP A 58 -7.65 -3.76 -6.92
C ASP A 58 -7.79 -4.67 -5.66
N TYR A 59 -6.75 -5.45 -5.34
CA TYR A 59 -6.83 -6.50 -4.30
C TYR A 59 -5.48 -6.77 -3.59
N ASP A 60 -5.49 -7.68 -2.61
CA ASP A 60 -4.33 -8.08 -1.79
C ASP A 60 -3.51 -6.92 -1.18
N PRO A 61 -4.11 -6.03 -0.37
CA PRO A 61 -3.38 -4.94 0.26
C PRO A 61 -2.45 -5.45 1.36
N ASN A 62 -1.28 -4.82 1.49
CA ASN A 62 -0.33 -5.06 2.57
C ASN A 62 0.35 -3.76 3.01
N TRP A 63 0.16 -3.42 4.29
CA TRP A 63 0.79 -2.27 4.93
C TRP A 63 2.29 -2.43 5.08
N ASN A 64 3.02 -1.32 4.98
CA ASN A 64 4.38 -1.24 5.49
C ASN A 64 4.38 -1.16 7.03
N ILE A 65 5.57 -1.32 7.64
CA ILE A 65 5.68 -1.39 9.11
C ILE A 65 5.25 -0.10 9.82
N SER A 66 5.43 1.06 9.18
CA SER A 66 5.02 2.36 9.70
C SER A 66 3.54 2.67 9.48
N GLY A 67 2.81 1.82 8.75
CA GLY A 67 1.42 2.02 8.36
C GLY A 67 1.19 3.18 7.37
N ASN A 68 2.20 3.99 7.03
CA ASN A 68 2.00 5.18 6.19
C ASN A 68 1.89 4.89 4.69
N GLN A 69 2.15 3.66 4.25
CA GLN A 69 1.99 3.22 2.86
C GLN A 69 1.52 1.77 2.81
N LEU A 70 0.84 1.41 1.73
CA LEU A 70 0.53 0.01 1.42
C LEU A 70 0.87 -0.33 -0.01
N VAL A 71 1.22 -1.60 -0.23
CA VAL A 71 1.29 -2.24 -1.54
C VAL A 71 0.02 -3.03 -1.79
N PHE A 72 -0.35 -3.20 -3.05
CA PHE A 72 -1.53 -3.96 -3.45
C PHE A 72 -1.40 -4.39 -4.92
N VAL A 73 -2.24 -5.31 -5.36
CA VAL A 73 -2.35 -5.74 -6.75
C VAL A 73 -3.42 -4.92 -7.46
N SER A 74 -3.17 -4.55 -8.70
CA SER A 74 -4.10 -3.78 -9.53
C SER A 74 -4.05 -4.27 -10.97
N GLU A 75 -5.21 -4.51 -11.58
CA GLU A 75 -5.34 -4.94 -12.97
C GLU A 75 -5.55 -3.76 -13.96
N ARG A 76 -5.32 -2.52 -13.52
CA ARG A 76 -5.62 -1.31 -14.31
C ARG A 76 -4.83 -1.17 -15.62
N THR A 77 -3.80 -1.98 -15.83
CA THR A 77 -2.97 -1.98 -17.05
C THR A 77 -3.23 -3.14 -17.99
N GLY A 78 -4.24 -3.97 -17.69
CA GLY A 78 -4.63 -5.14 -18.48
C GLY A 78 -4.05 -6.46 -17.95
N ASP A 79 -3.08 -6.37 -17.05
CA ASP A 79 -2.41 -7.45 -16.33
C ASP A 79 -2.32 -7.11 -14.82
N ALA A 80 -2.18 -8.15 -14.00
CA ALA A 80 -2.04 -7.99 -12.55
C ALA A 80 -0.65 -7.45 -12.23
N GLU A 81 -0.61 -6.29 -11.59
CA GLU A 81 0.63 -5.56 -11.31
C GLU A 81 0.66 -5.03 -9.88
N ILE A 82 1.87 -4.91 -9.32
CA ILE A 82 2.06 -4.41 -7.96
C ILE A 82 2.08 -2.88 -7.99
N TYR A 83 1.23 -2.29 -7.17
CA TYR A 83 1.16 -0.86 -6.93
C TYR A 83 1.44 -0.54 -5.47
N VAL A 84 1.77 0.72 -5.22
CA VAL A 84 1.93 1.27 -3.88
C VAL A 84 1.32 2.66 -3.83
N MET A 85 0.76 3.00 -2.67
CA MET A 85 0.23 4.33 -2.37
C MET A 85 0.47 4.71 -0.91
N SER A 86 0.33 5.99 -0.61
CA SER A 86 0.20 6.49 0.75
C SER A 86 -1.10 5.98 1.38
N ALA A 87 -1.14 5.92 2.71
CA ALA A 87 -2.30 5.44 3.46
C ALA A 87 -3.59 6.23 3.25
N ASP A 88 -3.48 7.48 2.82
CA ASP A 88 -4.59 8.37 2.45
C ASP A 88 -5.03 8.20 0.99
N GLY A 89 -4.51 7.19 0.28
CA GLY A 89 -4.78 6.94 -1.14
C GLY A 89 -3.98 7.81 -2.12
N THR A 90 -3.15 8.74 -1.62
CA THR A 90 -2.32 9.60 -2.49
C THR A 90 -1.03 8.92 -2.93
N ASN A 91 -0.24 9.57 -3.80
CA ASN A 91 1.06 9.08 -4.27
C ASN A 91 1.03 7.67 -4.90
N LEU A 92 -0.08 7.33 -5.54
CA LEU A 92 -0.24 6.06 -6.25
C LEU A 92 0.80 5.90 -7.36
N ARG A 93 1.50 4.75 -7.37
CA ARG A 93 2.51 4.42 -8.37
C ARG A 93 2.62 2.91 -8.61
N ARG A 94 2.93 2.55 -9.85
CA ARG A 94 3.18 1.17 -10.29
C ARG A 94 4.63 0.78 -9.95
N LEU A 95 4.84 -0.41 -9.36
CA LEU A 95 6.15 -0.92 -8.98
C LEU A 95 6.72 -1.96 -9.95
N THR A 96 5.85 -2.64 -10.68
CA THR A 96 6.21 -3.71 -11.63
C THR A 96 5.59 -3.42 -12.99
N THR A 97 6.26 -3.78 -14.08
CA THR A 97 5.84 -3.43 -15.46
C THR A 97 6.08 -4.55 -16.45
N SER A 98 6.12 -5.79 -15.97
CA SER A 98 6.41 -6.94 -16.83
C SER A 98 5.10 -7.42 -17.47
N PRO A 99 5.10 -8.00 -18.67
CA PRO A 99 3.86 -8.54 -19.28
C PRO A 99 3.33 -9.80 -18.57
N ALA A 100 3.85 -10.09 -17.37
CA ALA A 100 3.59 -11.26 -16.56
C ALA A 100 2.59 -10.88 -15.45
N ARG A 101 1.98 -11.88 -14.81
CA ARG A 101 1.10 -11.60 -13.66
C ARG A 101 1.95 -11.48 -12.41
N ASP A 102 1.94 -10.30 -11.80
CA ASP A 102 2.60 -10.02 -10.53
C ASP A 102 1.56 -9.94 -9.40
N THR A 103 1.63 -10.82 -8.41
CA THR A 103 0.61 -10.99 -7.36
C THR A 103 1.19 -11.18 -5.95
N SER A 104 0.31 -11.28 -4.96
CA SER A 104 0.68 -11.64 -3.58
C SER A 104 1.74 -10.74 -2.93
N PRO A 105 1.66 -9.39 -3.04
CA PRO A 105 2.71 -8.51 -2.56
C PRO A 105 2.82 -8.55 -1.03
N ARG A 106 4.05 -8.59 -0.53
CA ARG A 106 4.38 -8.51 0.90
C ARG A 106 5.49 -7.50 1.11
N TRP A 107 5.18 -6.46 1.87
CA TRP A 107 6.16 -5.46 2.27
C TRP A 107 7.03 -6.03 3.40
N SER A 108 8.34 -5.96 3.22
CA SER A 108 9.29 -6.28 4.28
C SER A 108 9.15 -5.32 5.46
N ALA A 109 9.05 -5.86 6.67
CA ALA A 109 9.02 -5.06 7.90
C ALA A 109 10.38 -4.42 8.26
N LEU A 110 11.47 -4.82 7.59
CA LEU A 110 12.84 -4.45 7.97
C LEU A 110 13.56 -3.56 6.95
N ARG A 111 13.14 -3.58 5.68
CA ARG A 111 13.81 -2.90 4.57
C ARG A 111 12.79 -2.38 3.57
N ASP A 112 13.21 -1.45 2.72
CA ASP A 112 12.40 -1.00 1.57
C ASP A 112 12.37 -2.07 0.47
N LEU A 113 11.70 -3.19 0.75
CA LEU A 113 11.57 -4.33 -0.15
C LEU A 113 10.13 -4.82 -0.17
N VAL A 114 9.67 -5.17 -1.37
CA VAL A 114 8.38 -5.79 -1.63
C VAL A 114 8.64 -7.10 -2.33
N ALA A 115 8.31 -8.21 -1.67
CA ALA A 115 8.30 -9.53 -2.30
C ALA A 115 6.96 -9.77 -2.98
N PHE A 116 6.97 -10.44 -4.13
CA PHE A 116 5.76 -10.75 -4.89
C PHE A 116 5.97 -12.02 -5.72
N GLU A 117 4.87 -12.66 -6.08
CA GLU A 117 4.85 -13.80 -6.99
C GLU A 117 4.76 -13.32 -8.43
N SER A 118 5.46 -13.99 -9.35
CA SER A 118 5.47 -13.64 -10.76
C SER A 118 5.67 -14.86 -11.65
N ASP A 119 4.91 -14.94 -12.74
CA ASP A 119 5.03 -16.01 -13.76
C ASP A 119 5.98 -15.68 -14.94
N ARG A 120 6.75 -14.58 -14.85
CA ARG A 120 7.62 -14.09 -15.94
C ARG A 120 8.70 -15.05 -16.43
N THR A 121 8.99 -16.13 -15.71
CA THR A 121 9.96 -17.17 -16.10
C THR A 121 9.31 -18.41 -16.72
N GLY A 122 7.97 -18.42 -16.86
CA GLY A 122 7.18 -19.56 -17.33
C GLY A 122 6.64 -20.44 -16.20
N ASP A 123 7.13 -20.22 -14.98
CA ASP A 123 6.68 -20.79 -13.71
C ASP A 123 6.51 -19.69 -12.66
N LEU A 124 5.69 -19.96 -11.64
CA LEU A 124 5.43 -19.00 -10.57
C LEU A 124 6.65 -18.95 -9.63
N GLU A 125 7.29 -17.80 -9.56
CA GLU A 125 8.54 -17.58 -8.82
C GLU A 125 8.45 -16.34 -7.91
N ILE A 126 9.33 -16.27 -6.91
CA ILE A 126 9.36 -15.14 -5.96
C ILE A 126 10.38 -14.09 -6.39
N PHE A 127 9.89 -12.88 -6.63
CA PHE A 127 10.68 -11.72 -6.97
C PHE A 127 10.64 -10.69 -5.86
N VAL A 128 11.64 -9.81 -5.85
CA VAL A 128 11.64 -8.61 -5.02
C VAL A 128 11.85 -7.36 -5.85
N THR A 129 11.20 -6.29 -5.43
CA THR A 129 11.45 -4.93 -5.87
C THR A 129 11.61 -4.02 -4.66
N THR A 130 12.12 -2.81 -4.86
CA THR A 130 12.04 -1.78 -3.83
C THR A 130 10.72 -1.04 -3.97
N ALA A 131 10.16 -0.54 -2.87
CA ALA A 131 9.06 0.39 -3.05
C ALA A 131 9.63 1.60 -3.77
N SER A 132 10.80 2.16 -3.46
CA SER A 132 11.34 3.36 -4.14
C SER A 132 11.59 3.29 -5.67
N GLY A 133 11.54 2.10 -6.31
CA GLY A 133 11.45 1.97 -7.78
C GLY A 133 12.74 1.58 -8.51
N THR A 134 13.68 0.86 -7.88
CA THR A 134 14.92 0.32 -8.50
C THR A 134 15.56 -0.83 -7.69
N PRO A 135 16.26 -1.82 -8.30
CA PRO A 135 15.90 -2.72 -9.39
C PRO A 135 15.33 -4.08 -8.91
N LEU A 136 14.63 -4.76 -9.83
CA LEU A 136 14.03 -6.09 -9.65
C LEU A 136 15.11 -7.17 -9.49
N ALA A 137 15.00 -8.04 -8.48
CA ALA A 137 15.84 -9.22 -8.33
C ALA A 137 14.95 -10.47 -8.15
N ASN A 138 15.23 -11.53 -8.92
CA ASN A 138 14.67 -12.84 -8.67
C ASN A 138 15.39 -13.47 -7.47
N LEU A 139 14.67 -13.79 -6.38
CA LEU A 139 15.29 -14.40 -5.20
C LEU A 139 15.42 -15.92 -5.30
N SER A 140 14.48 -16.60 -5.96
CA SER A 140 14.45 -18.07 -6.05
C SER A 140 15.54 -18.64 -6.96
N GLN A 141 16.05 -17.83 -7.90
CA GLN A 141 17.15 -18.21 -8.79
C GLN A 141 18.50 -17.57 -8.42
N THR A 142 18.66 -17.04 -7.20
CA THR A 142 19.97 -16.53 -6.76
C THR A 142 20.99 -17.67 -6.63
N PRO A 143 22.14 -17.62 -7.34
CA PRO A 143 23.28 -18.51 -7.09
C PRO A 143 23.89 -18.13 -5.73
N GLY A 144 23.27 -18.59 -4.65
CA GLY A 144 23.64 -18.21 -3.28
C GLY A 144 22.64 -18.68 -2.21
N ALA A 145 21.38 -18.97 -2.58
CA ALA A 145 20.39 -19.50 -1.65
C ALA A 145 20.36 -21.04 -1.57
N SER A 146 21.15 -21.75 -2.40
CA SER A 146 21.25 -23.21 -2.39
C SER A 146 22.69 -23.71 -2.52
N THR A 147 23.50 -23.56 -1.47
CA THR A 147 24.64 -24.48 -1.23
C THR A 147 24.30 -25.40 -0.06
N GLY A 148 23.19 -26.12 -0.20
CA GLY A 148 22.91 -27.33 0.55
C GLY A 148 23.45 -28.52 -0.24
N ALA A 149 24.43 -29.22 0.33
CA ALA A 149 25.13 -30.35 -0.24
C ALA A 149 24.21 -31.42 -0.87
N ARG A 150 24.63 -31.93 -2.03
CA ARG A 150 24.67 -33.37 -2.31
C ARG A 150 26.02 -33.72 -2.93
#